data_AF-A0A356KS64-F1
#
_entry.id   AF-A0A356KS64-F1
#
_cell.length_a   1.000
_cell.length_b   1.000
_cell.length_c   1.000
_cell.angle_alpha   90.00
_cell.angle_beta   90.00
_cell.angle_gamma   90.00
#
_symmetry.space_group_name_H-M   'P 1'
#
loop_
_entity.id
_entity.type
_entity.pdbx_description
1 polymer ?
#
loop_
_entity_poly.entity_id
_entity_poly.type
_entity_poly.pdbx_seq_one_letter_code
_entity_poly.pdbx_strand_id
1 'polypeptide(L)'
;MRVGQLVYPYIREGRAKVEAYFSYTLGAAYGYPEAKVAREVLADESLIPFHVAIDIAYSEQAALADIILPEATSLERWDAHSTNSYGLRPYTGIRQPLVEPLGEARPIQIILRDLARKIGGGMERYFDFEEVEDYYREWYSQVPLSWEELKRRGIWFDPERPLDHELYEREVPAAELEGSETDPETGVIYATKGGKRRAIGIRQGGKAVRGFPTPSRRIQVKDEVFARAAKHTGLPLDDVNAAVLPTYQRVPEHRELAEDQLVLTTFKWNVHTQGRSSGWRYHSEVVHTNQAFLNPATAARFGLSDGDEVELTVLRPKQRTYRAGEAEPVGVFRNRVKLLEGVSPWVIACSHHGGHWEQGAVARADTERASPGQAGFSEELADPALRETLWWAKSKGGSGNGVPLNDHLPINPTPLVGGQSWFDNVVRVRKV
;
A
#
# COMPACT_ATOMS: atom_id res chain seq x y z
N MET A 1 -15.36 4.17 -8.99
CA MET A 1 -14.09 3.44 -8.77
C MET A 1 -13.70 3.56 -7.30
N ARG A 2 -13.21 2.49 -6.66
CA ARG A 2 -12.82 2.48 -5.23
C ARG A 2 -11.30 2.50 -5.11
N VAL A 3 -10.71 3.69 -5.05
CA VAL A 3 -9.25 3.92 -4.96
C VAL A 3 -8.96 4.83 -3.78
N GLY A 4 -8.09 4.37 -2.87
CA GLY A 4 -7.78 5.11 -1.63
C GLY A 4 -7.24 6.51 -1.90
N GLN A 5 -6.39 6.68 -2.92
CA GLN A 5 -5.79 7.97 -3.30
C GLN A 5 -6.83 9.02 -3.74
N LEU A 6 -8.03 8.61 -4.15
CA LEU A 6 -9.10 9.52 -4.57
C LEU A 6 -10.02 9.94 -3.42
N VAL A 7 -9.91 9.34 -2.23
CA VAL A 7 -10.79 9.64 -1.09
C VAL A 7 -10.70 11.12 -0.71
N TYR A 8 -9.50 11.65 -0.48
CA TYR A 8 -9.32 13.04 -0.06
C TYR A 8 -9.71 14.05 -1.15
N PRO A 9 -9.30 13.90 -2.42
CA PRO A 9 -9.85 14.73 -3.50
C PRO A 9 -11.37 14.74 -3.55
N TYR A 10 -12.03 13.58 -3.40
CA TYR A 10 -13.49 13.50 -3.46
C TYR A 10 -14.19 14.18 -2.29
N ILE A 11 -13.61 14.11 -1.09
CA ILE A 11 -14.12 14.87 0.06
C ILE A 11 -13.98 16.37 -0.22
N ARG A 12 -12.80 16.83 -0.68
CA ARG A 12 -12.54 18.23 -1.03
C ARG A 12 -13.47 18.77 -2.12
N GLU A 13 -13.82 17.93 -3.09
CA GLU A 13 -14.77 18.25 -4.17
C GLU A 13 -16.25 18.19 -3.73
N GLY A 14 -16.53 17.83 -2.47
CA GLY A 14 -17.90 17.71 -1.95
C GLY A 14 -18.67 16.51 -2.50
N ARG A 15 -17.98 15.52 -3.08
CA ARG A 15 -18.60 14.31 -3.64
C ARG A 15 -19.02 13.29 -2.58
N ALA A 16 -18.44 13.41 -1.40
CA ALA A 16 -18.82 12.68 -0.19
C ALA A 16 -18.77 13.65 1.00
N LYS A 17 -19.74 13.51 1.91
CA LYS A 17 -19.74 14.21 3.19
C LYS A 17 -19.34 13.23 4.28
N VAL A 18 -18.47 13.67 5.18
CA VAL A 18 -17.96 12.88 6.30
C VAL A 18 -18.24 13.66 7.57
N GLU A 19 -18.84 13.01 8.57
CA GLU A 19 -19.06 13.61 9.89
C GLU A 19 -18.01 13.14 10.90
N ALA A 20 -17.58 11.88 10.77
CA ALA A 20 -16.48 11.32 11.53
C ALA A 20 -15.62 10.43 10.62
N TYR A 21 -14.30 10.57 10.73
CA TYR A 21 -13.31 9.81 9.97
C TYR A 21 -12.46 8.96 10.90
N PHE A 22 -12.38 7.66 10.63
CA PHE A 22 -11.54 6.72 11.38
C PHE A 22 -10.44 6.19 10.47
N SER A 23 -9.18 6.37 10.88
CA SER A 23 -8.02 5.80 10.19
C SER A 23 -7.34 4.75 11.07
N TYR A 24 -7.09 3.55 10.54
CA TYR A 24 -6.39 2.49 11.24
C TYR A 24 -5.09 2.12 10.52
N THR A 25 -3.94 2.39 11.14
CA THR A 25 -2.59 2.13 10.58
C THR A 25 -2.39 2.66 9.15
N LEU A 26 -3.09 3.76 8.83
CA LEU A 26 -3.11 4.39 7.51
C LEU A 26 -2.13 5.56 7.49
N GLY A 27 -1.21 5.58 6.53
CA GLY A 27 -0.28 6.69 6.34
C GLY A 27 -0.58 7.48 5.06
N ALA A 28 -1.79 7.98 4.85
CA ALA A 28 -2.12 8.71 3.61
C ALA A 28 -1.50 10.12 3.58
N ALA A 29 -1.41 10.77 4.74
CA ALA A 29 -0.74 12.05 4.94
C ALA A 29 0.77 12.08 4.60
N TYR A 30 1.38 10.91 4.34
CA TYR A 30 2.80 10.75 3.97
C TYR A 30 3.00 9.82 2.76
N GLY A 31 2.33 8.66 2.74
CA GLY A 31 2.59 7.55 1.82
C GLY A 31 1.82 7.59 0.52
N TYR A 32 0.81 8.45 0.37
CA TYR A 32 0.03 8.58 -0.86
C TYR A 32 0.63 9.63 -1.80
N PRO A 33 0.46 9.50 -3.13
CA PRO A 33 0.82 10.57 -4.05
C PRO A 33 -0.03 11.81 -3.76
N GLU A 34 0.54 12.98 -4.00
CA GLU A 34 0.05 14.28 -3.56
C GLU A 34 -0.40 14.23 -2.09
N ALA A 35 0.38 13.61 -1.20
CA ALA A 35 0.06 13.45 0.23
C ALA A 35 -0.36 14.77 0.91
N LYS A 36 0.16 15.91 0.44
CA LYS A 36 -0.33 17.25 0.81
C LYS A 36 -1.84 17.44 0.71
N VAL A 37 -2.51 16.87 -0.30
CA VAL A 37 -3.96 16.93 -0.45
C VAL A 37 -4.66 16.19 0.68
N ALA A 38 -4.11 15.04 1.12
CA ALA A 38 -4.66 14.35 2.28
C ALA A 38 -4.54 15.21 3.54
N ARG A 39 -3.39 15.87 3.73
CA ARG A 39 -3.17 16.76 4.88
C ARG A 39 -4.08 17.98 4.87
N GLU A 40 -4.22 18.64 3.73
CA GLU A 40 -5.15 19.77 3.54
C GLU A 40 -6.58 19.38 3.93
N VAL A 41 -7.04 18.21 3.51
CA VAL A 41 -8.41 17.74 3.80
C VAL A 41 -8.59 17.29 5.25
N LEU A 42 -7.59 16.62 5.82
CA LEU A 42 -7.63 16.20 7.23
C LEU A 42 -7.57 17.39 8.19
N ALA A 43 -6.86 18.45 7.83
CA ALA A 43 -6.74 19.67 8.65
C ALA A 43 -7.94 20.63 8.51
N ASP A 44 -8.86 20.38 7.58
CA ASP A 44 -10.05 21.21 7.37
C ASP A 44 -11.27 20.59 8.06
N GLU A 45 -11.58 21.11 9.25
CA GLU A 45 -12.73 20.68 10.07
C GLU A 45 -14.09 20.89 9.36
N SER A 46 -14.17 21.74 8.33
CA SER A 46 -15.39 21.86 7.52
C SER A 46 -15.60 20.68 6.57
N LEU A 47 -14.54 19.92 6.27
CA LEU A 47 -14.55 18.72 5.43
C LEU A 47 -14.55 17.43 6.25
N ILE A 48 -13.74 17.38 7.31
CA ILE A 48 -13.68 16.27 8.27
C ILE A 48 -13.80 16.85 9.68
N PRO A 49 -15.04 16.95 10.22
CA PRO A 49 -15.27 17.58 11.53
C PRO A 49 -14.68 16.83 12.73
N PHE A 50 -14.38 15.55 12.57
CA PHE A 50 -13.84 14.72 13.65
C PHE A 50 -13.03 13.55 13.09
N HIS A 51 -11.73 13.49 13.42
CA HIS A 51 -10.81 12.44 13.00
C HIS A 51 -10.28 11.66 14.21
N VAL A 52 -10.51 10.35 14.19
CA VAL A 52 -9.88 9.38 15.09
C VAL A 52 -8.80 8.59 14.36
N ALA A 53 -7.57 8.62 14.86
CA ALA A 53 -6.48 7.78 14.39
C ALA A 53 -6.20 6.63 15.38
N ILE A 54 -6.26 5.39 14.88
CA ILE A 54 -5.81 4.20 15.59
C ILE A 54 -4.48 3.78 14.96
N ASP A 55 -3.37 4.00 15.68
CA ASP A 55 -2.03 3.83 15.11
C ASP A 55 -1.04 3.30 16.14
N ILE A 56 0.01 2.65 15.65
CA ILE A 56 1.08 2.04 16.46
C ILE A 56 2.16 3.07 16.81
N ALA A 57 2.32 4.08 15.96
CA ALA A 57 3.28 5.16 16.13
C ALA A 57 2.62 6.51 15.93
N TYR A 58 3.24 7.56 16.46
CA TYR A 58 2.84 8.94 16.18
C TYR A 58 3.26 9.31 14.75
N SER A 59 2.40 8.96 13.78
CA SER A 59 2.60 9.16 12.34
C SER A 59 2.13 10.53 11.86
N GLU A 60 2.49 10.91 10.64
CA GLU A 60 1.97 12.11 9.98
C GLU A 60 0.44 12.10 9.85
N GLN A 61 -0.19 10.93 9.82
CA GLN A 61 -1.64 10.79 9.83
C GLN A 61 -2.19 11.02 11.24
N ALA A 62 -1.59 10.39 12.25
CA ALA A 62 -2.03 10.50 13.64
C ALA A 62 -1.88 11.94 14.18
N ALA A 63 -0.84 12.66 13.75
CA ALA A 63 -0.61 14.04 14.12
C ALA A 63 -1.70 15.03 13.64
N LEU A 64 -2.57 14.60 12.71
CA LEU A 64 -3.69 15.39 12.20
C LEU A 64 -5.04 14.99 12.82
N ALA A 65 -5.05 14.06 13.78
CA ALA A 65 -6.27 13.56 14.40
C ALA A 65 -6.67 14.34 15.66
N ASP A 66 -7.97 14.44 15.92
CA ASP A 66 -8.52 14.95 17.18
C ASP A 66 -8.28 13.97 18.33
N ILE A 67 -8.39 12.67 18.04
CA ILE A 67 -8.14 11.60 19.01
C ILE A 67 -7.19 10.58 18.40
N ILE A 68 -6.17 10.23 19.17
CA ILE A 68 -5.30 9.10 18.88
C ILE A 68 -5.60 7.98 19.88
N LEU A 69 -5.89 6.79 19.36
CA LEU A 69 -6.05 5.56 20.13
C LEU A 69 -4.81 4.68 19.89
N PRO A 70 -3.89 4.56 20.87
CA PRO A 70 -2.65 3.82 20.67
C PRO A 70 -2.90 2.33 20.49
N GLU A 71 -2.42 1.76 19.38
CA GLU A 71 -2.57 0.36 19.05
C GLU A 71 -1.36 -0.47 19.46
N ALA A 72 -1.60 -1.64 20.05
CA ALA A 72 -0.56 -2.57 20.46
C ALA A 72 0.26 -3.07 19.25
N THR A 73 1.58 -3.18 19.37
CA THR A 73 2.44 -3.61 18.26
C THR A 73 2.24 -5.09 17.88
N SER A 74 2.86 -5.54 16.77
CA SER A 74 2.85 -6.95 16.38
C SER A 74 3.52 -7.90 17.39
N LEU A 75 4.25 -7.39 18.38
CA LEU A 75 4.83 -8.20 19.46
C LEU A 75 3.96 -8.22 20.72
N GLU A 76 2.89 -7.43 20.75
CA GLU A 76 2.09 -7.15 21.95
C GLU A 76 0.65 -7.66 21.84
N ARG A 77 0.28 -8.30 20.72
CA ARG A 77 -1.11 -8.67 20.44
C ARG A 77 -1.26 -10.04 19.81
N TRP A 78 -2.47 -10.57 19.97
CA TRP A 78 -2.94 -11.71 19.23
C TRP A 78 -3.38 -11.30 17.82
N ASP A 79 -3.01 -12.08 16.80
CA ASP A 79 -3.53 -11.95 15.44
C ASP A 79 -3.67 -13.33 14.77
N ALA A 80 -4.58 -13.44 13.82
CA ALA A 80 -4.54 -14.54 12.86
C ALA A 80 -3.37 -14.35 11.90
N HIS A 81 -2.67 -15.43 11.56
CA HIS A 81 -1.56 -15.42 10.63
C HIS A 81 -1.79 -16.42 9.50
N SER A 82 -1.93 -15.91 8.28
CA SER A 82 -1.90 -16.73 7.07
C SER A 82 -1.29 -15.90 5.95
N THR A 83 -0.32 -16.47 5.24
CA THR A 83 0.28 -15.87 4.05
C THR A 83 0.31 -16.90 2.92
N ASN A 84 0.70 -16.45 1.72
CA ASN A 84 0.97 -17.36 0.62
C ASN A 84 1.98 -18.45 1.04
N SER A 85 1.65 -19.70 0.73
CA SER A 85 2.52 -20.85 0.99
C SER A 85 3.32 -21.19 -0.26
N TYR A 86 4.61 -20.87 -0.24
CA TYR A 86 5.52 -21.22 -1.33
C TYR A 86 5.79 -22.73 -1.42
N GLY A 87 5.54 -23.47 -0.34
CA GLY A 87 5.55 -24.93 -0.34
C GLY A 87 4.30 -25.56 -0.96
N LEU A 88 3.40 -24.76 -1.56
CA LEU A 88 2.12 -25.19 -2.16
C LEU A 88 1.19 -25.94 -1.20
N ARG A 89 1.43 -25.87 0.10
CA ARG A 89 0.59 -26.48 1.14
C ARG A 89 0.04 -25.37 2.03
N PRO A 90 -1.25 -25.02 1.92
CA PRO A 90 -1.82 -23.95 2.73
C PRO A 90 -1.65 -24.22 4.22
N TYR A 91 -1.42 -23.16 4.96
CA TYR A 91 -1.25 -23.20 6.39
C TYR A 91 -2.03 -22.04 7.03
N THR A 92 -2.31 -22.20 8.32
CA THR A 92 -2.77 -21.12 9.18
C THR A 92 -1.90 -21.10 10.42
N GLY A 93 -1.82 -19.97 11.10
CA GLY A 93 -1.06 -19.83 12.30
C GLY A 93 -1.59 -18.71 13.16
N ILE A 94 -1.02 -18.60 14.35
CA ILE A 94 -1.39 -17.60 15.33
C ILE A 94 -0.18 -16.76 15.71
N ARG A 95 -0.37 -15.45 15.72
CA ARG A 95 0.53 -14.52 16.40
C ARG A 95 0.08 -14.42 17.85
N GLN A 96 1.06 -14.47 18.74
CA GLN A 96 0.86 -14.39 20.19
C GLN A 96 1.60 -13.16 20.72
N PRO A 97 1.07 -12.48 21.75
CA PRO A 97 1.81 -11.45 22.45
C PRO A 97 3.05 -12.07 23.09
N LEU A 98 4.23 -11.50 22.82
CA LEU A 98 5.49 -11.84 23.46
C LEU A 98 5.74 -10.99 24.71
N VAL A 99 5.20 -9.78 24.70
CA VAL A 99 5.24 -8.81 25.81
C VAL A 99 3.87 -8.17 25.96
N GLU A 100 3.59 -7.61 27.12
CA GLU A 100 2.38 -6.81 27.33
C GLU A 100 2.44 -5.51 26.50
N PRO A 101 1.30 -4.96 26.05
CA PRO A 101 1.25 -3.66 25.40
C PRO A 101 1.94 -2.57 26.22
N LEU A 102 2.73 -1.73 25.54
CA LEU A 102 3.46 -0.64 26.19
C LEU A 102 2.54 0.56 26.47
N GLY A 103 2.67 1.14 27.67
CA GLY A 103 1.87 2.29 28.08
C GLY A 103 0.38 1.96 28.17
N GLU A 104 -0.46 2.78 27.52
CA GLU A 104 -1.91 2.57 27.44
C GLU A 104 -2.35 1.96 26.10
N ALA A 105 -1.41 1.41 25.31
CA ALA A 105 -1.72 0.79 24.03
C ALA A 105 -2.62 -0.44 24.23
N ARG A 106 -3.55 -0.65 23.29
CA ARG A 106 -4.50 -1.76 23.35
C ARG A 106 -4.62 -2.44 21.98
N PRO A 107 -4.85 -3.76 21.91
CA PRO A 107 -5.14 -4.43 20.65
C PRO A 107 -6.39 -3.84 19.99
N ILE A 108 -6.39 -3.72 18.65
CA ILE A 108 -7.52 -3.17 17.89
C ILE A 108 -8.85 -3.86 18.22
N GLN A 109 -8.84 -5.16 18.49
CA GLN A 109 -10.00 -5.96 18.87
C GLN A 109 -10.67 -5.39 20.13
N ILE A 110 -9.87 -5.04 21.14
CA ILE A 110 -10.33 -4.47 22.40
C ILE A 110 -10.83 -3.04 22.20
N ILE A 111 -10.12 -2.24 21.41
CA ILE A 111 -10.52 -0.86 21.08
C ILE A 111 -11.91 -0.86 20.43
N LEU A 112 -12.11 -1.68 19.39
CA LEU A 112 -13.38 -1.74 18.66
C LEU A 112 -14.52 -2.31 19.51
N ARG A 113 -14.25 -3.33 20.34
CA ARG A 113 -15.25 -3.86 21.27
C ARG A 113 -15.73 -2.80 22.25
N ASP A 114 -14.80 -2.10 22.90
CA ASP A 114 -15.17 -1.10 23.91
C ASP A 114 -15.90 0.09 23.29
N LEU A 115 -15.51 0.49 22.06
CA LEU A 115 -16.26 1.47 21.29
C LEU A 115 -17.67 0.99 20.98
N ALA A 116 -17.85 -0.25 20.52
CA ALA A 116 -19.16 -0.82 20.25
C ALA A 116 -20.06 -0.82 21.50
N ARG A 117 -19.50 -1.18 22.67
CA ARG A 117 -20.21 -1.13 23.96
C ARG A 117 -20.60 0.29 24.37
N LYS A 118 -19.72 1.27 24.15
CA LYS A 118 -19.99 2.68 24.47
C LYS A 118 -21.04 3.31 23.56
N ILE A 119 -20.99 3.01 22.27
CA ILE A 119 -21.98 3.53 21.30
C ILE A 119 -23.32 2.82 21.49
N GLY A 120 -23.30 1.52 21.79
CA GLY A 120 -24.50 0.71 22.00
C GLY A 120 -25.30 0.48 20.72
N GLY A 121 -26.63 0.41 20.84
CA GLY A 121 -27.53 0.19 19.70
C GLY A 121 -27.51 -1.25 19.16
N GLY A 122 -27.03 -2.21 19.96
CA GLY A 122 -26.91 -3.61 19.57
C GLY A 122 -25.63 -3.95 18.82
N MET A 123 -24.64 -3.04 18.77
CA MET A 123 -23.33 -3.33 18.18
C MET A 123 -22.50 -4.27 19.05
N GLU A 124 -22.67 -4.19 20.37
CA GLU A 124 -21.98 -5.00 21.37
C GLU A 124 -22.11 -6.51 21.11
N ARG A 125 -23.21 -6.96 20.51
CA ARG A 125 -23.44 -8.38 20.15
C ARG A 125 -22.46 -8.93 19.11
N TYR A 126 -21.82 -8.04 18.33
CA TYR A 126 -20.83 -8.43 17.32
C TYR A 126 -19.41 -8.50 17.89
N PHE A 127 -19.22 -8.10 19.15
CA PHE A 127 -17.96 -8.14 19.88
C PHE A 127 -18.17 -8.87 21.21
N ASP A 128 -18.77 -10.05 21.14
CA ASP A 128 -19.14 -10.90 22.29
C ASP A 128 -17.94 -11.69 22.82
N PHE A 129 -16.89 -10.98 23.24
CA PHE A 129 -15.71 -11.56 23.87
C PHE A 129 -15.13 -10.59 24.92
N GLU A 130 -14.65 -11.13 26.05
CA GLU A 130 -13.97 -10.33 27.08
C GLU A 130 -12.44 -10.34 26.92
N GLU A 131 -11.88 -11.46 26.47
CA GLU A 131 -10.44 -11.58 26.26
C GLU A 131 -10.14 -11.88 24.79
N VAL A 132 -9.11 -11.25 24.22
CA VAL A 132 -8.72 -11.49 22.82
C VAL A 132 -8.25 -12.93 22.62
N GLU A 133 -7.66 -13.55 23.65
CA GLU A 133 -7.25 -14.96 23.58
C GLU A 133 -8.45 -15.88 23.39
N ASP A 134 -9.55 -15.65 24.08
CA ASP A 134 -10.77 -16.46 23.96
C ASP A 134 -11.37 -16.35 22.56
N TYR A 135 -11.37 -15.14 22.00
CA TYR A 135 -11.78 -14.90 20.61
C TYR A 135 -10.95 -15.76 19.62
N TYR A 136 -9.63 -15.79 19.77
CA TYR A 136 -8.79 -16.61 18.88
C TYR A 136 -8.88 -18.10 19.18
N ARG A 137 -9.09 -18.50 20.45
CA ARG A 137 -9.34 -19.89 20.82
C ARG A 137 -10.58 -20.42 20.12
N GLU A 138 -11.66 -19.64 20.08
CA GLU A 138 -12.86 -19.96 19.33
C GLU A 138 -12.62 -19.95 17.82
N TRP A 139 -11.95 -18.92 17.29
CA TRP A 139 -11.61 -18.81 15.86
C TRP A 139 -10.87 -20.03 15.32
N TYR A 140 -9.98 -20.60 16.14
CA TYR A 140 -9.17 -21.78 15.78
C TYR A 140 -9.75 -23.11 16.27
N SER A 141 -10.99 -23.15 16.74
CA SER A 141 -11.63 -24.36 17.29
C SER A 141 -11.78 -25.50 16.26
N GLN A 142 -11.71 -25.20 14.97
CA GLN A 142 -11.75 -26.17 13.87
C GLN A 142 -10.37 -26.69 13.44
N VAL A 143 -9.28 -26.14 13.97
CA VAL A 143 -7.93 -26.67 13.72
C VAL A 143 -7.78 -27.98 14.50
N PRO A 144 -7.28 -29.08 13.91
CA PRO A 144 -7.15 -30.37 14.58
C PRO A 144 -5.92 -30.41 15.52
N LEU A 145 -5.80 -29.41 16.39
CA LEU A 145 -4.85 -29.30 17.49
C LEU A 145 -5.57 -28.77 18.71
N SER A 146 -5.10 -29.12 19.91
CA SER A 146 -5.52 -28.39 21.11
C SER A 146 -5.03 -26.94 21.04
N TRP A 147 -5.69 -26.05 21.80
CA TRP A 147 -5.26 -24.65 21.89
C TRP A 147 -3.80 -24.51 22.32
N GLU A 148 -3.39 -25.25 23.35
CA GLU A 148 -2.01 -25.24 23.85
C GLU A 148 -1.01 -25.77 22.81
N GLU A 149 -1.39 -26.79 22.04
CA GLU A 149 -0.53 -27.32 21.00
C GLU A 149 -0.40 -26.34 19.82
N LEU A 150 -1.48 -25.64 19.45
CA LEU A 150 -1.42 -24.59 18.43
C LEU A 150 -0.55 -23.42 18.89
N LYS A 151 -0.67 -22.97 20.14
CA LYS A 151 0.21 -21.94 20.73
C LYS A 151 1.67 -22.37 20.71
N ARG A 152 1.96 -23.61 21.09
CA ARG A 152 3.33 -24.15 21.10
C ARG A 152 3.92 -24.25 19.69
N ARG A 153 3.13 -24.68 18.70
CA ARG A 153 3.57 -24.83 17.31
C ARG A 153 3.61 -23.52 16.52
N GLY A 154 2.73 -22.57 16.85
CA GLY A 154 2.48 -21.33 16.12
C GLY A 154 1.77 -21.51 14.77
N ILE A 155 2.06 -22.59 14.04
CA ILE A 155 1.52 -22.87 12.71
C ILE A 155 0.93 -24.28 12.64
N TRP A 156 -0.20 -24.39 11.95
CA TRP A 156 -0.79 -25.63 11.50
C TRP A 156 -0.93 -25.66 9.98
N PHE A 157 -0.55 -26.79 9.40
CA PHE A 157 -0.91 -27.21 8.06
C PHE A 157 -1.26 -28.69 8.11
N ASP A 158 -2.08 -29.14 7.17
CA ASP A 158 -2.39 -30.56 7.00
C ASP A 158 -1.25 -31.24 6.23
N PRO A 159 -0.48 -32.15 6.85
CA PRO A 159 0.63 -32.84 6.19
C PRO A 159 0.16 -33.82 5.10
N GLU A 160 -1.06 -34.34 5.22
CA GLU A 160 -1.66 -35.29 4.28
C GLU A 160 -2.35 -34.58 3.10
N ARG A 161 -2.66 -33.29 3.26
CA ARG A 161 -3.20 -32.49 2.17
C ARG A 161 -2.25 -32.48 0.97
N PRO A 162 -2.72 -32.86 -0.24
CA PRO A 162 -1.93 -32.76 -1.46
C PRO A 162 -1.47 -31.33 -1.72
N LEU A 163 -0.32 -31.19 -2.37
CA LEU A 163 0.17 -29.90 -2.83
C LEU A 163 -0.82 -29.25 -3.80
N ASP A 164 -1.03 -27.95 -3.66
CA ASP A 164 -1.82 -27.10 -4.55
C ASP A 164 -1.07 -26.79 -5.86
N HIS A 165 -0.71 -27.86 -6.58
CA HIS A 165 -0.24 -27.84 -7.97
C HIS A 165 -1.38 -28.30 -8.91
N GLU A 166 -1.26 -27.93 -10.19
CA GLU A 166 -2.15 -28.38 -11.27
C GLU A 166 -3.64 -28.17 -10.98
N LEU A 167 -3.98 -27.13 -10.20
CA LEU A 167 -5.33 -26.87 -9.69
C LEU A 167 -6.41 -26.88 -10.78
N TYR A 168 -6.06 -26.41 -11.97
CA TYR A 168 -6.94 -26.26 -13.11
C TYR A 168 -7.03 -27.53 -13.97
N GLU A 169 -6.13 -28.49 -13.77
CA GLU A 169 -6.13 -29.79 -14.45
C GLU A 169 -6.80 -30.88 -13.60
N ARG A 170 -7.01 -30.61 -12.30
CA ARG A 170 -7.79 -31.48 -11.42
C ARG A 170 -9.16 -31.80 -12.04
N GLU A 171 -9.53 -33.08 -11.99
CA GLU A 171 -10.81 -33.53 -12.54
C GLU A 171 -12.00 -32.94 -11.76
N VAL A 172 -13.09 -32.66 -12.47
CA VAL A 172 -14.35 -32.29 -11.85
C VAL A 172 -14.92 -33.54 -11.16
N PRO A 173 -15.26 -33.49 -9.86
CA PRO A 173 -15.84 -34.63 -9.16
C PRO A 173 -17.09 -35.15 -9.87
N ALA A 174 -17.26 -36.47 -9.95
CA ALA A 174 -18.40 -37.09 -10.62
C ALA A 174 -19.76 -36.58 -10.12
N ALA A 175 -19.88 -36.35 -8.81
CA ALA A 175 -21.08 -35.79 -8.19
C ALA A 175 -21.41 -34.36 -8.68
N GLU A 176 -20.41 -33.57 -9.09
CA GLU A 176 -20.65 -32.25 -9.68
C GLU A 176 -21.01 -32.32 -11.17
N LEU A 177 -20.69 -33.43 -11.84
CA LEU A 177 -21.05 -33.66 -13.24
C LEU A 177 -22.49 -34.17 -13.41
N GLU A 178 -23.11 -34.67 -12.34
CA GLU A 178 -24.49 -35.13 -12.37
C GLU A 178 -25.46 -33.97 -12.69
N GLY A 179 -26.28 -34.15 -13.73
CA GLY A 179 -27.16 -33.09 -14.23
C GLY A 179 -26.43 -31.88 -14.85
N SER A 180 -25.12 -31.98 -15.07
CA SER A 180 -24.36 -30.96 -15.79
C SER A 180 -24.58 -31.08 -17.30
N GLU A 181 -24.46 -29.95 -17.99
CA GLU A 181 -24.48 -29.88 -19.44
C GLU A 181 -23.11 -29.46 -19.95
N THR A 182 -22.67 -30.02 -21.08
CA THR A 182 -21.45 -29.57 -21.76
C THR A 182 -21.83 -28.80 -22.99
N ASP A 183 -21.31 -27.58 -23.11
CA ASP A 183 -21.43 -26.77 -24.31
C ASP A 183 -20.63 -27.43 -25.45
N PRO A 184 -21.28 -27.83 -26.56
CA PRO A 184 -20.65 -28.63 -27.59
C PRO A 184 -19.60 -27.87 -28.40
N GLU A 185 -19.66 -26.54 -28.45
CA GLU A 185 -18.73 -25.71 -29.22
C GLU A 185 -17.47 -25.41 -28.40
N THR A 186 -17.65 -25.05 -27.14
CA THR A 186 -16.56 -24.60 -26.27
C THR A 186 -15.98 -25.70 -25.39
N GLY A 187 -16.74 -26.78 -25.17
CA GLY A 187 -16.43 -27.85 -24.24
C GLY A 187 -16.61 -27.46 -22.77
N VAL A 188 -17.11 -26.25 -22.46
CA VAL A 188 -17.32 -25.79 -21.08
C VAL A 188 -18.47 -26.56 -20.46
N ILE A 189 -18.26 -27.02 -19.22
CA ILE A 189 -19.22 -27.81 -18.46
C ILE A 189 -19.94 -26.87 -17.49
N TYR A 190 -21.26 -26.85 -17.54
CA TYR A 190 -22.13 -26.03 -16.72
C TYR A 190 -23.01 -26.88 -15.82
N ALA A 191 -23.23 -26.41 -14.59
CA ALA A 191 -24.21 -26.97 -13.68
C ALA A 191 -25.12 -25.87 -13.12
N THR A 192 -26.34 -26.25 -12.74
CA THR A 192 -27.28 -25.34 -12.07
C THR A 192 -27.04 -25.40 -10.57
N LYS A 193 -26.48 -24.33 -9.99
CA LYS A 193 -26.29 -24.19 -8.54
C LYS A 193 -27.08 -22.97 -8.04
N GLY A 194 -28.06 -23.21 -7.16
CA GLY A 194 -28.92 -22.16 -6.62
C GLY A 194 -29.75 -21.44 -7.70
N GLY A 195 -30.29 -22.18 -8.66
CA GLY A 195 -31.09 -21.64 -9.77
C GLY A 195 -30.29 -20.86 -10.83
N LYS A 196 -28.96 -20.82 -10.72
CA LYS A 196 -28.09 -20.13 -11.68
C LYS A 196 -27.18 -21.11 -12.39
N ARG A 197 -27.09 -20.97 -13.71
CA ARG A 197 -26.13 -21.68 -14.56
C ARG A 197 -24.72 -21.20 -14.21
N ARG A 198 -23.81 -22.12 -13.87
CA ARG A 198 -22.42 -21.81 -13.53
C ARG A 198 -21.46 -22.77 -14.23
N ALA A 199 -20.39 -22.26 -14.81
CA ALA A 199 -19.30 -23.08 -15.34
C ALA A 199 -18.57 -23.78 -14.18
N ILE A 200 -18.48 -25.11 -14.24
CA ILE A 200 -17.83 -25.95 -13.23
C ILE A 200 -16.56 -26.63 -13.75
N GLY A 201 -16.37 -26.69 -15.06
CA GLY A 201 -15.23 -27.36 -15.69
C GLY A 201 -15.16 -27.17 -17.20
N ILE A 202 -14.25 -27.88 -17.84
CA ILE A 202 -14.11 -27.98 -19.30
C ILE A 202 -13.71 -29.38 -19.71
N ARG A 203 -14.18 -29.83 -20.87
CA ARG A 203 -13.71 -31.04 -21.54
C ARG A 203 -12.35 -30.78 -22.19
N GLN A 204 -11.32 -31.48 -21.73
CA GLN A 204 -9.97 -31.39 -22.28
C GLN A 204 -9.31 -32.77 -22.24
N GLY A 205 -8.74 -33.22 -23.36
CA GLY A 205 -8.06 -34.52 -23.45
C GLY A 205 -8.96 -35.72 -23.08
N GLY A 206 -10.26 -35.65 -23.39
CA GLY A 206 -11.25 -36.68 -23.01
C GLY A 206 -11.72 -36.64 -21.56
N LYS A 207 -11.15 -35.77 -20.72
CA LYS A 207 -11.49 -35.63 -19.30
C LYS A 207 -12.29 -34.36 -19.02
N ALA A 208 -13.05 -34.36 -17.93
CA ALA A 208 -13.67 -33.15 -17.39
C ALA A 208 -12.76 -32.58 -16.30
N VAL A 209 -12.12 -31.44 -16.56
CA VAL A 209 -11.19 -30.79 -15.61
C VAL A 209 -11.74 -29.45 -15.14
N ARG A 210 -11.24 -28.93 -14.01
CA ARG A 210 -11.71 -27.66 -13.44
C ARG A 210 -11.55 -26.49 -14.40
N GLY A 211 -10.41 -26.41 -15.07
CA GLY A 211 -10.01 -25.28 -15.90
C GLY A 211 -9.81 -23.99 -15.10
N PHE A 212 -9.30 -22.95 -15.77
CA PHE A 212 -9.08 -21.64 -15.17
C PHE A 212 -10.42 -21.00 -14.74
N PRO A 213 -10.44 -20.08 -13.75
CA PRO A 213 -11.64 -19.36 -13.34
C PRO A 213 -12.02 -18.24 -14.34
N THR A 214 -11.91 -18.53 -15.64
CA THR A 214 -12.29 -17.65 -16.75
C THR A 214 -13.59 -18.14 -17.39
N PRO A 215 -14.31 -17.29 -18.14
CA PRO A 215 -15.53 -17.70 -18.85
C PRO A 215 -15.32 -18.91 -19.79
N SER A 216 -14.14 -19.03 -20.41
CA SER A 216 -13.80 -20.16 -21.30
C SER A 216 -13.14 -21.33 -20.59
N ARG A 217 -12.87 -21.23 -19.28
CA ARG A 217 -12.13 -22.22 -18.47
C ARG A 217 -10.71 -22.52 -18.97
N ARG A 218 -10.18 -21.66 -19.85
CA ARG A 218 -8.83 -21.70 -20.41
C ARG A 218 -8.09 -20.40 -20.07
N ILE A 219 -6.79 -20.36 -20.32
CA ILE A 219 -6.04 -19.10 -20.36
C ILE A 219 -6.64 -18.22 -21.46
N GLN A 220 -7.07 -17.00 -21.12
CA GLN A 220 -7.63 -16.06 -22.07
C GLN A 220 -6.56 -15.07 -22.52
N VAL A 221 -6.00 -15.31 -23.71
CA VAL A 221 -5.14 -14.33 -24.38
C VAL A 221 -5.98 -13.19 -24.95
N LYS A 222 -7.20 -13.48 -25.40
CA LYS A 222 -8.19 -12.49 -25.81
C LYS A 222 -9.33 -12.42 -24.80
N ASP A 223 -9.65 -11.23 -24.29
CA ASP A 223 -10.81 -11.05 -23.39
C ASP A 223 -11.55 -9.73 -23.67
N GLU A 224 -12.84 -9.85 -23.98
CA GLU A 224 -13.76 -8.73 -24.22
C GLU A 224 -14.12 -7.96 -22.94
N VAL A 225 -13.75 -8.48 -21.76
CA VAL A 225 -13.95 -7.79 -20.48
C VAL A 225 -13.29 -6.41 -20.46
N PHE A 226 -12.12 -6.25 -21.07
CA PHE A 226 -11.40 -4.98 -21.11
C PHE A 226 -12.15 -3.91 -21.89
N ALA A 227 -12.62 -4.22 -23.09
CA ALA A 227 -13.42 -3.30 -23.90
C ALA A 227 -14.77 -2.96 -23.23
N ARG A 228 -15.41 -3.92 -22.58
CA ARG A 228 -16.66 -3.69 -21.82
C ARG A 228 -16.43 -2.80 -20.59
N ALA A 229 -15.38 -3.09 -19.82
CA ALA A 229 -15.02 -2.31 -18.65
C ALA A 229 -14.62 -0.88 -19.06
N ALA A 230 -13.90 -0.70 -20.17
CA ALA A 230 -13.55 0.61 -20.72
C ALA A 230 -14.79 1.44 -21.03
N LYS A 231 -15.79 0.86 -21.72
CA LYS A 231 -17.08 1.54 -21.96
C LYS A 231 -17.78 1.95 -20.67
N HIS A 232 -17.74 1.10 -19.64
CA HIS A 232 -18.38 1.37 -18.36
C HIS A 232 -17.68 2.48 -17.57
N THR A 233 -16.35 2.59 -17.68
CA THR A 233 -15.57 3.64 -17.00
C THR A 233 -15.41 4.91 -17.82
N GLY A 234 -15.90 4.93 -19.07
CA GLY A 234 -15.74 6.06 -20.00
C GLY A 234 -14.34 6.13 -20.63
N LEU A 235 -13.54 5.08 -20.53
CA LEU A 235 -12.25 4.99 -21.20
C LEU A 235 -12.46 4.75 -22.71
N PRO A 236 -11.85 5.55 -23.61
CA PRO A 236 -11.94 5.34 -25.05
C PRO A 236 -11.45 3.95 -25.49
N LEU A 237 -12.07 3.38 -26.52
CA LEU A 237 -11.73 2.03 -27.01
C LEU A 237 -10.40 1.95 -27.76
N ASP A 238 -9.83 3.09 -28.15
CA ASP A 238 -8.49 3.18 -28.73
C ASP A 238 -7.38 3.22 -27.65
N ASP A 239 -7.74 3.19 -26.36
CA ASP A 239 -6.80 3.06 -25.26
C ASP A 239 -6.19 1.65 -25.20
N VAL A 240 -4.89 1.53 -24.88
CA VAL A 240 -4.27 0.20 -24.70
C VAL A 240 -4.93 -0.60 -23.58
N ASN A 241 -5.44 0.06 -22.53
CA ASN A 241 -6.12 -0.64 -21.45
C ASN A 241 -7.49 -1.17 -21.88
N ALA A 242 -8.06 -0.67 -22.97
CA ALA A 242 -9.29 -1.19 -23.57
C ALA A 242 -9.02 -2.35 -24.55
N ALA A 243 -7.76 -2.63 -24.89
CA ALA A 243 -7.40 -3.65 -25.87
C ALA A 243 -7.81 -5.04 -25.37
N VAL A 244 -8.46 -5.79 -26.26
CA VAL A 244 -8.91 -7.16 -25.97
C VAL A 244 -7.77 -8.18 -26.08
N LEU A 245 -6.61 -7.78 -26.61
CA LEU A 245 -5.40 -8.58 -26.72
C LEU A 245 -4.24 -7.83 -26.03
N PRO A 246 -3.25 -8.54 -25.47
CA PRO A 246 -2.00 -7.95 -25.02
C PRO A 246 -1.40 -7.08 -26.11
N THR A 247 -1.32 -5.79 -25.83
CA THR A 247 -0.89 -4.78 -26.80
C THR A 247 0.16 -3.90 -26.14
N TYR A 248 1.21 -3.57 -26.89
CA TYR A 248 2.23 -2.65 -26.42
C TYR A 248 1.83 -1.21 -26.71
N GLN A 249 1.96 -0.34 -25.71
CA GLN A 249 1.94 1.10 -25.87
C GLN A 249 3.12 1.70 -25.11
N ARG A 250 3.86 2.61 -25.75
CA ARG A 250 4.80 3.46 -25.02
C ARG A 250 4.03 4.43 -24.13
N VAL A 251 4.40 4.47 -22.85
CA VAL A 251 3.87 5.43 -21.85
C VAL A 251 3.88 6.83 -22.48
N PRO A 252 2.72 7.50 -22.57
CA PRO A 252 2.63 8.74 -23.32
C PRO A 252 3.57 9.84 -22.86
N GLU A 253 3.71 9.99 -21.55
CA GLU A 253 4.55 10.98 -20.89
C GLU A 253 6.02 10.80 -21.27
N HIS A 254 6.44 9.59 -21.67
CA HIS A 254 7.84 9.29 -22.00
C HIS A 254 8.17 9.51 -23.47
N ARG A 255 7.22 9.92 -24.34
CA ARG A 255 7.42 9.95 -25.80
C ARG A 255 8.31 11.09 -26.28
N GLU A 256 8.05 12.29 -25.78
CA GLU A 256 8.61 13.56 -26.26
C GLU A 256 9.19 14.34 -25.07
N LEU A 257 10.17 13.72 -24.38
CA LEU A 257 10.88 14.38 -23.29
C LEU A 257 11.71 15.55 -23.83
N ALA A 258 11.56 16.72 -23.21
CA ALA A 258 12.45 17.85 -23.48
C ALA A 258 13.88 17.55 -22.96
N GLU A 259 14.87 18.32 -23.42
CA GLU A 259 16.29 18.12 -23.04
C GLU A 259 16.53 18.22 -21.53
N ASP A 260 15.71 19.04 -20.85
CA ASP A 260 15.74 19.27 -19.42
C ASP A 260 14.88 18.29 -18.61
N GLN A 261 14.31 17.28 -19.25
CA GLN A 261 13.39 16.32 -18.64
C GLN A 261 13.98 14.91 -18.52
N LEU A 262 13.58 14.23 -17.45
CA LEU A 262 13.88 12.82 -17.19
C LEU A 262 12.63 12.10 -16.70
N VAL A 263 12.62 10.77 -16.86
CA VAL A 263 11.64 9.91 -16.18
C VAL A 263 12.00 9.85 -14.70
N LEU A 264 11.05 10.23 -13.83
CA LEU A 264 11.19 10.10 -12.39
C LEU A 264 10.69 8.71 -11.98
N THR A 265 11.62 7.88 -11.52
CA THR A 265 11.31 6.53 -11.01
C THR A 265 11.47 6.50 -9.50
N THR A 266 10.52 5.88 -8.82
CA THR A 266 10.64 5.63 -7.38
C THR A 266 11.09 4.21 -7.09
N PHE A 267 11.72 3.99 -5.94
CA PHE A 267 12.08 2.65 -5.49
C PHE A 267 12.03 2.50 -3.98
N LYS A 268 12.11 1.25 -3.51
CA LYS A 268 12.11 0.91 -2.09
C LYS A 268 13.44 0.25 -1.73
N TRP A 269 14.11 0.82 -0.73
CA TRP A 269 15.21 0.15 -0.04
C TRP A 269 14.71 -1.08 0.69
N ASN A 270 15.46 -2.17 0.58
CA ASN A 270 15.17 -3.45 1.24
C ASN A 270 15.23 -3.36 2.77
N VAL A 271 15.97 -2.40 3.33
CA VAL A 271 16.03 -2.19 4.77
C VAL A 271 14.77 -1.53 5.32
N HIS A 272 13.93 -0.87 4.51
CA HIS A 272 12.71 -0.22 5.01
C HIS A 272 11.44 -1.01 4.70
N THR A 273 10.48 -0.97 5.62
CA THR A 273 9.16 -1.59 5.46
C THR A 273 8.10 -0.52 5.25
N GLN A 274 7.81 -0.24 3.98
CA GLN A 274 6.89 0.84 3.58
C GLN A 274 7.30 2.17 4.27
N GLY A 275 6.34 3.04 4.62
CA GLY A 275 6.62 4.30 5.32
C GLY A 275 6.64 4.21 6.84
N ARG A 276 7.06 3.09 7.44
CA ARG A 276 6.87 2.83 8.89
C ARG A 276 8.14 2.50 9.68
N SER A 277 9.28 2.37 9.01
CA SER A 277 10.52 1.92 9.67
C SER A 277 11.62 2.99 9.66
N SER A 278 11.33 4.21 9.22
CA SER A 278 12.29 5.33 9.31
C SER A 278 12.49 5.80 10.76
N GLY A 279 11.54 5.50 11.66
CA GLY A 279 11.73 5.70 13.11
C GLY A 279 12.66 4.68 13.76
N TRP A 280 13.04 3.59 13.07
CA TRP A 280 13.90 2.56 13.62
C TRP A 280 15.37 2.90 13.38
N ARG A 281 16.12 3.11 14.46
CA ARG A 281 17.49 3.61 14.42
C ARG A 281 18.41 2.79 13.52
N TYR A 282 18.42 1.46 13.65
CA TYR A 282 19.29 0.61 12.84
C TYR A 282 18.96 0.63 11.34
N HIS A 283 17.70 0.88 10.98
CA HIS A 283 17.30 0.97 9.58
C HIS A 283 17.77 2.30 8.99
N SER A 284 17.51 3.39 9.72
CA SER A 284 17.90 4.75 9.31
C SER A 284 19.41 4.99 9.34
N GLU A 285 20.15 4.28 10.19
CA GLU A 285 21.60 4.31 10.18
C GLU A 285 22.19 3.79 8.86
N VAL A 286 21.56 2.79 8.24
CA VAL A 286 21.94 2.29 6.91
C VAL A 286 21.43 3.22 5.81
N VAL A 287 20.16 3.65 5.89
CA VAL A 287 19.53 4.56 4.92
C VAL A 287 18.64 5.57 5.64
N HIS A 288 19.08 6.81 5.78
CA HIS A 288 18.29 7.88 6.41
C HIS A 288 17.68 8.86 5.41
N THR A 289 18.19 8.91 4.18
CA THR A 289 17.83 9.92 3.18
C THR A 289 17.45 9.29 1.83
N ASN A 290 16.84 10.07 0.96
CA ASN A 290 16.39 9.66 -0.37
C ASN A 290 16.95 10.56 -1.48
N GLN A 291 18.28 10.54 -1.61
CA GLN A 291 19.00 11.27 -2.67
C GLN A 291 18.47 10.96 -4.08
N ALA A 292 18.72 11.89 -4.99
CA ALA A 292 18.38 11.75 -6.39
C ALA A 292 19.49 11.00 -7.14
N PHE A 293 19.27 9.72 -7.41
CA PHE A 293 20.21 8.86 -8.12
C PHE A 293 20.21 9.17 -9.62
N LEU A 294 21.38 9.40 -10.19
CA LEU A 294 21.56 9.80 -11.59
C LEU A 294 22.73 9.05 -12.24
N ASN A 295 22.60 8.75 -13.54
CA ASN A 295 23.72 8.24 -14.31
C ASN A 295 24.82 9.31 -14.47
N PRO A 296 26.12 8.98 -14.38
CA PRO A 296 27.21 9.93 -14.60
C PRO A 296 27.17 10.65 -15.95
N ALA A 297 26.78 9.99 -17.05
CA ALA A 297 26.65 10.63 -18.36
C ALA A 297 25.52 11.66 -18.39
N THR A 298 24.41 11.37 -17.71
CA THR A 298 23.30 12.32 -17.53
C THR A 298 23.73 13.49 -16.66
N ALA A 299 24.46 13.24 -15.57
CA ALA A 299 25.01 14.30 -14.73
C ALA A 299 25.91 15.24 -15.54
N ALA A 300 26.79 14.70 -16.40
CA ALA A 300 27.61 15.50 -17.30
C ALA A 300 26.77 16.37 -18.26
N ARG A 301 25.68 15.84 -18.82
CA ARG A 301 24.74 16.60 -19.67
C ARG A 301 24.11 17.79 -18.94
N PHE A 302 23.81 17.63 -17.65
CA PHE A 302 23.25 18.68 -16.80
C PHE A 302 24.31 19.54 -16.08
N GLY A 303 25.60 19.27 -16.28
CA GLY A 303 26.69 19.95 -15.57
C GLY A 303 26.69 19.70 -14.05
N LEU A 304 26.24 18.52 -13.62
CA LEU A 304 26.11 18.10 -12.22
C LEU A 304 27.26 17.18 -11.80
N SER A 305 27.65 17.27 -10.53
CA SER A 305 28.59 16.38 -9.85
C SER A 305 27.93 15.64 -8.68
N ASP A 306 28.59 14.62 -8.13
CA ASP A 306 28.09 13.92 -6.92
C ASP A 306 27.95 14.92 -5.76
N GLY A 307 26.81 14.91 -5.08
CA GLY A 307 26.52 15.80 -3.97
C GLY A 307 25.96 17.19 -4.34
N ASP A 308 25.96 17.57 -5.62
CA ASP A 308 25.34 18.81 -6.11
C ASP A 308 23.85 18.83 -5.74
N GLU A 309 23.34 20.03 -5.46
CA GLU A 309 21.90 20.25 -5.26
C GLU A 309 21.22 20.48 -6.61
N VAL A 310 20.06 19.85 -6.77
CA VAL A 310 19.23 19.96 -7.97
C VAL A 310 17.79 20.26 -7.57
N GLU A 311 17.14 21.12 -8.35
CA GLU A 311 15.71 21.38 -8.25
C GLU A 311 14.96 20.51 -9.28
N LEU A 312 13.94 19.82 -8.79
CA LEU A 312 13.15 18.84 -9.49
C LEU A 312 11.70 19.30 -9.53
N THR A 313 11.19 19.60 -10.72
CA THR A 313 9.81 20.02 -10.96
C THR A 313 9.02 18.85 -11.56
N VAL A 314 8.14 18.23 -10.78
CA VAL A 314 7.35 17.07 -11.23
C VAL A 314 6.17 17.55 -12.04
N LEU A 315 6.06 17.04 -13.26
CA LEU A 315 5.02 17.40 -14.21
C LEU A 315 3.77 16.54 -14.01
N ARG A 316 2.62 17.07 -14.41
CA ARG A 316 1.35 16.35 -14.29
C ARG A 316 1.14 15.51 -15.54
N PRO A 317 0.91 14.18 -15.42
CA PRO A 317 0.58 13.35 -16.57
C PRO A 317 -0.66 13.87 -17.29
N LYS A 318 -0.54 14.06 -18.61
CA LYS A 318 -1.57 14.72 -19.43
C LYS A 318 -2.54 13.74 -20.05
N GLN A 319 -2.21 12.44 -20.11
CA GLN A 319 -3.05 11.48 -20.83
C GLN A 319 -3.87 10.58 -19.93
N ARG A 320 -5.20 10.69 -20.07
CA ARG A 320 -6.21 9.72 -19.60
C ARG A 320 -6.04 9.29 -18.14
N THR A 321 -5.69 10.25 -17.30
CA THR A 321 -5.63 10.11 -15.84
C THR A 321 -6.84 10.80 -15.22
N TYR A 322 -7.18 10.42 -13.99
CA TYR A 322 -8.29 11.05 -13.25
C TYR A 322 -8.12 12.57 -13.07
N ARG A 323 -6.88 13.07 -13.11
CA ARG A 323 -6.55 14.47 -12.80
C ARG A 323 -5.76 15.15 -13.92
N ALA A 324 -5.81 14.63 -15.15
CA ALA A 324 -5.01 15.13 -16.28
C ALA A 324 -5.28 16.61 -16.64
N GLY A 325 -6.46 17.12 -16.30
CA GLY A 325 -6.86 18.50 -16.59
C GLY A 325 -6.43 19.53 -15.54
N GLU A 326 -5.74 19.13 -14.48
CA GLU A 326 -5.29 20.06 -13.45
C GLU A 326 -3.98 20.76 -13.82
N ALA A 327 -3.70 21.88 -13.15
CA ALA A 327 -2.51 22.68 -13.41
C ALA A 327 -1.21 21.90 -13.11
N GLU A 328 -0.17 22.24 -13.89
CA GLU A 328 1.23 21.90 -13.63
C GLU A 328 1.93 23.04 -12.86
N PRO A 329 3.01 22.74 -12.12
CA PRO A 329 3.52 21.40 -11.79
C PRO A 329 2.75 20.74 -10.64
N VAL A 330 2.92 19.43 -10.45
CA VAL A 330 2.40 18.70 -9.28
C VAL A 330 3.10 19.16 -8.00
N GLY A 331 4.41 19.39 -8.12
CA GLY A 331 5.24 19.92 -7.04
C GLY A 331 6.67 20.16 -7.48
N VAL A 332 7.40 20.94 -6.67
CA VAL A 332 8.81 21.25 -6.86
C VAL A 332 9.55 20.92 -5.56
N PHE A 333 10.70 20.27 -5.66
CA PHE A 333 11.56 20.00 -4.51
C PHE A 333 13.03 20.06 -4.87
N ARG A 334 13.88 20.26 -3.87
CA ARG A 334 15.34 20.21 -4.01
C ARG A 334 15.89 18.96 -3.37
N ASN A 335 16.88 18.35 -4.00
CA ASN A 335 17.53 17.16 -3.48
C ASN A 335 19.00 17.11 -3.88
N ARG A 336 19.79 16.26 -3.22
CA ARG A 336 21.19 16.04 -3.56
C ARG A 336 21.35 14.92 -4.56
N VAL A 337 22.17 15.15 -5.58
CA VAL A 337 22.52 14.16 -6.59
C VAL A 337 23.40 13.07 -5.98
N LYS A 338 23.11 11.81 -6.31
CA LYS A 338 24.01 10.68 -6.08
C LYS A 338 24.29 9.98 -7.42
N LEU A 339 25.55 9.92 -7.83
CA LEU A 339 25.91 9.28 -9.09
C LEU A 339 25.95 7.76 -8.95
N LEU A 340 25.33 7.06 -9.90
CA LEU A 340 25.28 5.61 -9.95
C LEU A 340 25.14 5.12 -11.39
N GLU A 341 26.15 4.37 -11.87
CA GLU A 341 26.18 3.82 -13.25
C GLU A 341 24.99 2.91 -13.58
N GLY A 342 24.47 2.20 -12.57
CA GLY A 342 23.30 1.32 -12.73
C GLY A 342 21.99 2.04 -13.03
N VAL A 343 21.95 3.38 -12.97
CA VAL A 343 20.78 4.17 -13.35
C VAL A 343 20.79 4.40 -14.87
N SER A 344 19.64 4.22 -15.52
CA SER A 344 19.49 4.53 -16.95
C SER A 344 19.74 6.02 -17.23
N PRO A 345 20.41 6.39 -18.33
CA PRO A 345 20.64 7.80 -18.67
C PRO A 345 19.40 8.68 -18.87
N TRP A 346 18.21 8.07 -18.98
CA TRP A 346 16.93 8.75 -19.14
C TRP A 346 16.13 8.89 -17.84
N VAL A 347 16.68 8.37 -16.74
CA VAL A 347 16.00 8.22 -15.46
C VAL A 347 16.72 9.01 -14.37
N ILE A 348 15.92 9.58 -13.48
CA ILE A 348 16.35 10.02 -12.15
C ILE A 348 15.55 9.21 -11.13
N ALA A 349 16.25 8.57 -10.19
CA ALA A 349 15.63 7.65 -9.25
C ALA A 349 15.68 8.17 -7.82
N CYS A 350 14.55 8.20 -7.12
CA CYS A 350 14.47 8.61 -5.71
C CYS A 350 13.76 7.52 -4.90
N SER A 351 14.21 7.26 -3.66
CA SER A 351 13.49 6.30 -2.82
C SER A 351 12.20 6.91 -2.25
N HIS A 352 11.17 6.09 -2.08
CA HIS A 352 9.96 6.47 -1.33
C HIS A 352 10.22 6.73 0.16
N HIS A 353 11.28 6.17 0.72
CA HIS A 353 11.58 6.28 2.16
C HIS A 353 12.22 7.63 2.50
N GLY A 354 12.23 8.00 3.77
CA GLY A 354 12.77 9.30 4.22
C GLY A 354 11.76 10.44 4.08
N GLY A 355 12.19 11.66 4.38
CA GLY A 355 11.36 12.86 4.29
C GLY A 355 10.25 12.96 5.34
N HIS A 356 10.33 12.15 6.39
CA HIS A 356 9.38 12.19 7.50
C HIS A 356 9.47 13.51 8.27
N TRP A 357 8.32 13.99 8.73
CA TRP A 357 8.25 15.14 9.64
C TRP A 357 7.54 14.79 10.95
N GLU A 358 7.10 13.53 11.09
CA GLU A 358 6.71 12.86 12.33
C GLU A 358 7.51 11.54 12.52
N GLN A 359 6.96 10.55 13.23
CA GLN A 359 7.61 9.27 13.60
C GLN A 359 8.85 9.40 14.50
N GLY A 360 8.95 10.52 15.22
CA GLY A 360 9.98 10.76 16.22
C GLY A 360 11.34 11.20 15.67
N ALA A 361 12.27 11.46 16.58
CA ALA A 361 13.57 12.10 16.28
C ALA A 361 14.40 11.39 15.20
N VAL A 362 14.38 10.05 15.20
CA VAL A 362 15.14 9.23 14.26
C VAL A 362 14.67 9.44 12.82
N ALA A 363 13.36 9.36 12.59
CA ALA A 363 12.77 9.49 11.26
C ALA A 363 12.95 10.90 10.69
N ARG A 364 12.90 11.91 11.55
CA ARG A 364 13.06 13.32 11.18
C ARG A 364 14.51 13.76 11.03
N ALA A 365 15.45 12.98 11.55
CA ALA A 365 16.83 13.40 11.72
C ALA A 365 16.95 14.72 12.50
N ASP A 366 16.12 14.86 13.54
CA ASP A 366 16.02 16.05 14.39
C ASP A 366 16.02 15.63 15.86
N THR A 367 17.01 16.10 16.62
CA THR A 367 17.22 15.80 18.04
C THR A 367 16.89 16.98 18.95
N GLU A 368 16.58 18.14 18.37
CA GLU A 368 16.20 19.34 19.13
C GLU A 368 14.71 19.32 19.45
N ARG A 369 13.93 18.62 18.63
CA ARG A 369 12.49 18.42 18.81
C ARG A 369 12.17 16.93 18.73
N ALA A 370 11.33 16.45 19.63
CA ALA A 370 10.74 15.12 19.64
C ALA A 370 9.21 15.22 19.44
N SER A 371 8.57 14.21 18.87
CA SER A 371 7.10 14.07 18.89
C SER A 371 6.70 12.71 19.47
N PRO A 372 5.55 12.64 20.16
CA PRO A 372 4.64 13.75 20.50
C PRO A 372 5.10 14.54 21.74
N GLY A 373 4.73 15.82 21.82
CA GLY A 373 4.74 16.65 23.03
C GLY A 373 3.33 17.09 23.42
N GLN A 374 3.14 17.66 24.63
CA GLN A 374 1.83 18.11 25.13
C GLN A 374 1.12 19.11 24.19
N ALA A 375 1.88 19.84 23.36
CA ALA A 375 1.38 20.75 22.32
C ALA A 375 2.19 20.59 21.01
N GLY A 376 2.28 19.36 20.49
CA GLY A 376 2.99 19.05 19.24
C GLY A 376 4.36 18.44 19.48
N PHE A 377 5.39 19.27 19.75
CA PHE A 377 6.76 18.80 19.98
C PHE A 377 7.20 18.93 21.44
N SER A 378 8.03 17.99 21.88
CA SER A 378 8.75 18.00 23.15
C SER A 378 10.23 18.32 22.90
N GLU A 379 10.88 19.06 23.79
CA GLU A 379 12.34 19.22 23.78
C GLU A 379 13.05 18.03 24.45
N GLU A 380 12.29 17.20 25.17
CA GLU A 380 12.77 15.99 25.82
C GLU A 380 12.68 14.79 24.87
N LEU A 381 13.82 14.10 24.71
CA LEU A 381 13.89 12.85 23.96
C LEU A 381 13.68 11.68 24.91
N ALA A 382 12.89 10.69 24.49
CA ALA A 382 12.75 9.42 25.20
C ALA A 382 14.11 8.69 25.35
N ASP A 383 15.00 8.84 24.37
CA ASP A 383 16.40 8.43 24.45
C ASP A 383 17.33 9.66 24.31
N PRO A 384 17.86 10.19 25.43
CA PRO A 384 18.80 11.32 25.41
C PRO A 384 20.06 11.07 24.59
N ALA A 385 20.49 9.81 24.42
CA ALA A 385 21.71 9.47 23.67
C ALA A 385 21.58 9.77 22.17
N LEU A 386 20.36 9.95 21.65
CA LEU A 386 20.15 10.37 20.25
C LEU A 386 20.80 11.73 19.97
N ARG A 387 20.87 12.64 20.96
CA ARG A 387 21.55 13.94 20.81
C ARG A 387 23.02 13.80 20.45
N GLU A 388 23.68 12.71 20.81
CA GLU A 388 25.09 12.45 20.50
C GLU A 388 25.25 11.48 19.32
N THR A 389 24.32 10.53 19.19
CA THR A 389 24.50 9.40 18.27
C THR A 389 23.80 9.53 16.91
N LEU A 390 22.83 10.44 16.76
CA LEU A 390 22.11 10.63 15.48
C LEU A 390 22.95 11.42 14.46
N TRP A 391 24.03 10.82 13.96
CA TRP A 391 25.07 11.50 13.17
C TRP A 391 24.58 12.07 11.83
N TRP A 392 23.47 11.57 11.28
CA TRP A 392 22.90 12.08 10.03
C TRP A 392 22.02 13.32 10.21
N ALA A 393 21.79 13.78 11.44
CA ALA A 393 21.03 15.00 11.71
C ALA A 393 21.71 16.23 11.07
N LYS A 394 20.90 17.15 10.51
CA LYS A 394 21.42 18.38 9.88
C LYS A 394 22.15 19.28 10.88
N SER A 395 21.70 19.34 12.13
CA SER A 395 22.36 20.07 13.22
C SER A 395 23.79 19.60 13.50
N LYS A 396 24.16 18.40 13.02
CA LYS A 396 25.50 17.81 13.14
C LYS A 396 26.29 17.82 11.83
N GLY A 397 25.79 18.53 10.81
CA GLY A 397 26.37 18.51 9.47
C GLY A 397 26.05 17.24 8.66
N GLY A 398 25.14 16.39 9.14
CA GLY A 398 24.64 15.24 8.42
C GLY A 398 23.70 15.61 7.26
N SER A 399 23.32 14.63 6.45
CA SER A 399 22.49 14.85 5.25
C SER A 399 21.02 15.16 5.56
N GLY A 400 20.58 14.94 6.79
CA GLY A 400 19.17 14.97 7.21
C GLY A 400 18.45 13.69 6.83
N ASN A 401 17.13 13.76 6.70
CA ASN A 401 16.31 12.60 6.37
C ASN A 401 15.75 12.59 4.93
N GLY A 402 16.18 13.55 4.08
CA GLY A 402 15.74 13.65 2.69
C GLY A 402 14.49 14.53 2.48
N VAL A 403 13.63 14.15 1.53
CA VAL A 403 12.46 14.91 1.08
C VAL A 403 11.17 14.09 1.12
N PRO A 404 10.00 14.69 1.42
CA PRO A 404 8.71 14.00 1.38
C PRO A 404 8.27 13.78 -0.08
N LEU A 405 8.93 12.84 -0.78
CA LEU A 405 8.80 12.65 -2.23
C LEU A 405 7.35 12.53 -2.72
N ASN A 406 6.50 11.85 -1.95
CA ASN A 406 5.12 11.60 -2.35
C ASN A 406 4.26 12.87 -2.41
N ASP A 407 4.68 13.98 -1.79
CA ASP A 407 4.00 15.28 -1.94
C ASP A 407 4.05 15.80 -3.38
N HIS A 408 5.05 15.36 -4.15
CA HIS A 408 5.33 15.83 -5.49
C HIS A 408 4.88 14.85 -6.57
N LEU A 409 4.50 13.61 -6.20
CA LEU A 409 4.03 12.61 -7.16
C LEU A 409 2.53 12.77 -7.42
N PRO A 410 2.06 12.71 -8.68
CA PRO A 410 0.66 12.93 -9.03
C PRO A 410 -0.24 11.79 -8.56
N ILE A 411 -1.45 12.12 -8.10
CA ILE A 411 -2.54 11.14 -8.01
C ILE A 411 -2.94 10.78 -9.44
N ASN A 412 -2.58 9.59 -9.86
CA ASN A 412 -2.74 9.10 -11.22
C ASN A 412 -3.18 7.62 -11.23
N PRO A 413 -4.40 7.29 -10.76
CA PRO A 413 -4.93 5.95 -10.92
C PRO A 413 -5.36 5.68 -12.36
N THR A 414 -5.06 4.49 -12.85
CA THR A 414 -5.52 3.99 -14.15
C THR A 414 -7.06 3.91 -14.20
N PRO A 415 -7.73 4.48 -15.23
CA PRO A 415 -9.19 4.55 -15.28
C PRO A 415 -9.95 3.21 -15.29
N LEU A 416 -9.28 2.11 -15.63
CA LEU A 416 -9.93 0.80 -15.70
C LEU A 416 -9.88 0.04 -14.37
N VAL A 417 -8.70 -0.05 -13.77
CA VAL A 417 -8.45 -0.91 -12.60
C VAL A 417 -8.19 -0.12 -11.32
N GLY A 418 -7.94 1.19 -11.43
CA GLY A 418 -7.69 2.08 -10.29
C GLY A 418 -6.31 1.97 -9.67
N GLY A 419 -5.39 1.23 -10.30
CA GLY A 419 -4.00 1.15 -9.85
C GLY A 419 -3.27 2.45 -10.10
N GLN A 420 -2.55 2.97 -9.10
CA GLN A 420 -1.73 4.18 -9.21
C GLN A 420 -0.53 3.95 -10.15
N SER A 421 -0.41 4.80 -11.17
CA SER A 421 0.74 4.87 -12.07
C SER A 421 1.93 5.56 -11.41
N TRP A 422 2.76 4.80 -10.70
CA TRP A 422 3.96 5.31 -10.02
C TRP A 422 5.16 5.55 -10.95
N PHE A 423 5.11 5.09 -12.20
CA PHE A 423 6.26 5.08 -13.12
C PHE A 423 6.02 5.86 -14.41
N ASP A 424 4.93 6.62 -14.50
CA ASP A 424 4.60 7.47 -15.65
C ASP A 424 5.09 8.92 -15.42
N ASN A 425 5.87 9.14 -14.37
CA ASN A 425 6.21 10.48 -13.89
C ASN A 425 7.37 11.07 -14.69
N VAL A 426 7.23 12.33 -15.10
CA VAL A 426 8.29 13.12 -15.73
C VAL A 426 8.66 14.27 -14.82
N VAL A 427 9.95 14.58 -14.75
CA VAL A 427 10.47 15.68 -13.95
C VAL A 427 11.38 16.54 -14.80
N ARG A 428 11.27 17.86 -14.63
CA ARG A 428 12.24 18.82 -15.14
C ARG A 428 13.36 19.01 -14.12
N VAL A 429 14.60 19.01 -14.60
CA VAL A 429 15.81 19.06 -13.79
C VAL A 429 16.51 20.40 -13.98
N ARG A 430 16.83 21.09 -12.88
CA ARG A 430 17.58 22.36 -12.89
C ARG A 430 18.67 22.36 -11.83
N LYS A 431 19.91 22.67 -12.21
CA LYS A 431 20.99 22.90 -11.25
C LYS A 431 20.70 24.14 -10.41
N VAL A 432 20.92 24.06 -9.11
CA VAL A 432 20.71 25.17 -8.15
C VAL A 432 21.96 26.02 -8.02
#